data_AF-A0A7X3PYD1-F1
#
_entry.id   AF-A0A7X3PYD1-F1
#
_cell.length_a   1.000
_cell.length_b   1.000
_cell.length_c   1.000
_cell.angle_alpha   90.00
_cell.angle_beta   90.00
_cell.angle_gamma   90.00
#
_symmetry.space_group_name_H-M   'P 1'
#
loop_
_entity.id
_entity.type
_entity.pdbx_description
1 polymer ?
#
loop_
_entity_poly.entity_id
_entity_poly.type
_entity_poly.pdbx_seq_one_letter_code
_entity_poly.pdbx_strand_id
1 'polypeptide(L)' 'KYTGRSRGFGFVEMPSEEEGKAAIAALNGTQLDGRTLTVNQARPQEARAGGGRGGFGGGRGGRHDR' A
#
# COMPACT_ATOMS: atom_id res chain seq x y z
N LYS A 1 10.77 -12.32 8.25
CA LYS A 1 11.41 -12.20 6.91
C LYS A 1 10.82 -10.98 6.20
N TYR A 2 11.49 -9.83 6.24
CA TYR A 2 11.21 -8.75 5.29
C TYR A 2 11.86 -9.18 3.99
N THR A 3 11.07 -9.49 2.97
CA THR A 3 11.56 -10.21 1.77
C THR A 3 12.50 -9.39 0.87
N GLY A 4 12.97 -8.21 1.29
CA GLY A 4 13.81 -7.29 0.49
C GLY A 4 13.15 -6.80 -0.82
N ARG A 5 12.01 -7.39 -1.19
CA ARG A 5 11.26 -7.10 -2.40
C ARG A 5 10.50 -5.81 -2.18
N SER A 6 10.93 -4.75 -2.87
CA SER A 6 10.25 -3.47 -2.91
C SER A 6 8.76 -3.69 -3.19
N ARG A 7 7.90 -3.22 -2.29
CA ARG A 7 6.44 -3.37 -2.39
C ARG A 7 5.82 -2.42 -3.44
N GLY A 8 6.64 -1.80 -4.27
CA GLY A 8 6.22 -0.85 -5.31
C GLY A 8 5.84 0.53 -4.79
N PHE A 9 6.19 0.87 -3.54
CA PHE A 9 5.96 2.19 -2.97
C PHE A 9 7.19 2.69 -2.20
N GLY A 10 7.33 4.00 -2.12
CA GLY A 10 8.35 4.70 -1.35
C GLY A 10 7.79 6.02 -0.86
N PHE A 11 8.42 6.57 0.18
CA PHE A 11 8.12 7.92 0.67
C PHE A 11 9.34 8.78 0.40
N VAL A 12 9.10 9.98 -0.12
CA VAL A 12 10.13 10.99 -0.36
C VAL A 12 9.77 12.19 0.49
N GLU A 13 10.72 12.62 1.33
CA GLU A 13 10.59 13.84 2.10
C GLU A 13 11.12 15.00 1.24
N MET A 14 10.25 15.98 1.01
CA MET A 14 10.60 17.21 0.30
C MET A 14 10.77 18.34 1.34
N PRO A 15 11.69 19.28 1.12
CA PRO A 15 11.95 20.37 2.07
C PRO A 15 10.79 21.37 2.15
N SER A 16 9.92 21.41 1.14
CA SER A 16 8.74 22.29 1.08
C SER A 16 7.53 21.57 0.50
N GLU A 17 6.34 21.92 1.00
CA GLU A 17 5.07 21.43 0.47
C GLU A 17 4.85 21.85 -0.99
N GLU A 18 5.35 23.02 -1.39
CA GLU A 18 5.20 23.51 -2.77
C GLU A 18 5.99 22.65 -3.75
N GLU A 19 7.21 22.27 -3.38
CA GLU A 19 8.02 21.33 -4.16
C GLU A 19 7.37 19.95 -4.24
N GLY A 20 6.75 19.49 -3.14
CA GLY A 20 5.97 18.26 -3.14
C GLY A 20 4.79 18.30 -4.11
N LYS A 21 4.03 19.39 -4.15
CA LYS A 21 2.91 19.58 -5.08
C LYS A 21 3.39 19.65 -6.53
N ALA A 22 4.48 20.35 -6.80
CA ALA A 22 5.08 20.40 -8.14
C ALA A 22 5.55 19.02 -8.61
N ALA A 23 6.21 18.25 -7.73
CA ALA A 23 6.63 16.88 -8.03
C ALA A 23 5.44 15.95 -8.29
N ILE A 24 4.37 16.06 -7.50
CA ILE A 24 3.11 15.32 -7.73
C ILE A 24 2.55 15.66 -9.11
N ALA A 25 2.42 16.95 -9.45
CA ALA A 25 1.84 17.37 -10.73
C ALA A 25 2.67 16.89 -11.93
N ALA A 26 4.00 16.89 -11.82
CA ALA A 26 4.90 16.50 -12.90
C ALA A 26 5.08 14.98 -13.05
N LEU A 27 5.04 14.22 -11.95
CA LEU A 27 5.41 12.80 -11.94
C LEU A 27 4.20 11.86 -11.84
N ASN A 28 3.06 12.34 -11.32
CA ASN A 28 1.85 11.52 -11.24
C ASN A 28 1.31 11.20 -12.63
N GLY A 29 1.17 9.91 -12.95
CA GLY A 29 0.69 9.44 -14.25
C GLY A 29 1.78 9.28 -15.31
N THR A 30 3.04 9.56 -14.99
CA THR A 30 4.16 9.30 -15.90
C THR A 30 4.48 7.80 -15.98
N GLN A 31 4.92 7.34 -17.14
CA GLN A 31 5.40 5.95 -17.28
C GLN A 31 6.89 5.90 -16.99
N LEU A 32 7.26 5.14 -15.96
CA LEU A 32 8.64 4.80 -15.64
C LEU A 32 8.84 3.30 -15.84
N ASP A 33 9.77 2.92 -16.74
CA ASP A 33 10.15 1.53 -16.97
C ASP A 33 8.95 0.61 -17.27
N GLY A 34 8.01 1.10 -18.09
CA GLY A 34 6.79 0.40 -18.48
C GLY A 34 5.71 0.34 -17.39
N ARG A 35 5.85 1.10 -16.29
CA ARG A 35 4.87 1.17 -15.20
C ARG A 35 4.43 2.61 -14.97
N THR A 36 3.12 2.83 -14.89
CA THR A 36 2.57 4.14 -14.52
C THR A 36 2.87 4.42 -13.06
N LEU A 37 3.56 5.53 -12.79
CA LEU A 37 3.81 6.01 -11.45
C LEU A 37 2.57 6.73 -10.91
N THR A 38 2.25 6.46 -9.65
CA THR A 38 1.25 7.23 -8.90
C THR A 38 1.97 7.97 -7.79
N VAL A 39 1.93 9.30 -7.85
CA VAL A 39 2.58 10.18 -6.88
C VAL A 39 1.49 11.02 -6.23
N ASN A 40 1.35 10.93 -4.92
CA ASN A 40 0.30 11.60 -4.15
C ASN A 40 0.91 12.28 -2.93
N GLN A 41 0.19 13.25 -2.36
CA GLN A 41 0.57 13.83 -1.08
C GLN A 41 0.54 12.73 0.00
N ALA A 42 1.64 12.58 0.73
CA ALA A 42 1.75 11.61 1.81
C ALA A 42 0.74 11.98 2.91
N ARG A 43 -0.33 11.19 3.03
CA ARG A 43 -1.23 11.30 4.17
C ARG A 43 -0.65 10.49 5.32
N PRO A 44 -0.63 11.03 6.56
CA PRO A 44 -0.24 10.24 7.71
C PRO A 44 -1.11 8.99 7.72
N GLN A 45 -0.47 7.83 7.80
CA GLN A 45 -1.18 6.57 7.85
C GLN A 45 -2.06 6.61 9.11
N GLU A 46 -3.39 6.71 8.94
CA GLU A 46 -4.31 6.51 10.05
C GLU A 46 -3.89 5.22 10.74
N ALA A 47 -3.70 5.29 12.06
CA ALA A 47 -3.41 4.11 12.85
C ALA A 47 -4.46 3.08 12.48
N ARG A 48 -4.05 1.98 11.83
CA ARG A 48 -4.92 0.84 11.57
C ARG A 48 -5.39 0.38 12.94
N ALA A 49 -6.56 0.84 13.36
CA ALA A 49 -7.17 0.44 14.61
C ALA A 49 -7.40 -1.07 14.53
N GLY A 50 -6.58 -1.83 15.28
CA GLY A 50 -6.70 -3.28 15.47
C GLY A 50 -6.38 -4.11 14.22
N GLY A 51 -5.39 -4.99 14.18
CA GLY A 51 -5.17 -6.03 15.17
C GLY A 51 -6.21 -7.14 15.00
N GLY A 52 -6.00 -8.07 14.06
CA GLY A 52 -6.95 -9.16 13.82
C GLY A 52 -6.45 -10.26 12.88
N ARG A 53 -5.19 -10.67 12.97
CA ARG A 53 -4.77 -12.00 12.49
C ARG A 53 -5.17 -13.02 13.56
N GLY A 54 -6.40 -13.51 13.47
CA GLY A 54 -6.82 -14.80 14.03
C GLY A 54 -7.55 -15.52 12.89
N GLY A 55 -7.11 -16.65 12.38
CA GLY A 55 -6.69 -17.83 13.13
C GLY A 55 -7.72 -18.90 12.79
N PHE A 56 -7.34 -19.82 11.91
CA PHE A 56 -7.78 -21.22 11.81
C PHE A 56 -9.09 -21.58 12.52
N GLY A 57 -10.17 -21.81 11.75
CA GLY A 57 -11.46 -22.16 12.33
C GLY A 57 -12.40 -22.91 11.38
N GLY A 58 -11.97 -24.08 10.90
CA GLY A 58 -12.89 -25.20 10.65
C GLY A 58 -13.75 -25.13 9.39
N GLY A 59 -13.18 -25.59 8.27
CA GLY A 59 -14.00 -26.36 7.35
C GLY A 59 -14.55 -27.59 8.06
N ARG A 60 -15.87 -27.76 8.05
CA ARG A 60 -16.55 -29.06 8.19
C ARG A 60 -17.99 -28.91 7.72
N GLY A 61 -18.18 -29.15 6.42
CA GLY A 61 -19.46 -29.56 5.90
C GLY A 61 -19.89 -30.84 6.62
N GLY A 62 -20.86 -30.71 7.52
CA GLY A 62 -21.67 -31.82 8.01
C GLY A 62 -22.85 -32.00 7.08
N ARG A 63 -22.65 -32.71 5.96
CA ARG A 63 -23.73 -33.34 5.18
C ARG A 63 -23.43 -34.82 5.06
N HIS A 64 -23.55 -35.51 6.19
CA HIS A 64 -23.70 -36.96 6.24
C HIS A 64 -24.88 -37.23 7.16
N ASP A 65 -26.08 -37.34 6.58
CA ASP A 65 -27.13 -38.17 7.17
C ASP A 65 -27.79 -38.95 6.03
N ARG A 66 -27.89 -40.23 6.34
CA ARG A 66 -28.20 -41.41 5.53
C ARG A 66 -29.61 -41.38 4.95
#